data_AF-A0A9E5IM26-F1
#
_entry.id   AF-A0A9E5IM26-F1
#
_cell.length_a   1.000
_cell.length_b   1.000
_cell.length_c   1.000
_cell.angle_alpha   90.00
_cell.angle_beta   90.00
_cell.angle_gamma   90.00
#
_symmetry.space_group_name_H-M   'P 1'
#
loop_
_entity.id
_entity.type
_entity.pdbx_description
1 polymer ?
#
loop_
_entity_poly.entity_id
_entity_poly.type
_entity_poly.pdbx_seq_one_letter_code
_entity_poly.pdbx_strand_id
1 'polypeptide(L)' 'AVPCLEAERKTRLATIPGLVPGLAEMPAGCRFANRCSFATPACTTPPQPETIAAGHTVACHRWREVNSATR' A
#
# COMPACT_ATOMS: atom_id res chain seq x y z
N ALA A 1 -3.14 -23.43 -29.37
CA ALA A 1 -4.10 -22.34 -29.18
C ALA A 1 -3.87 -21.73 -27.81
N VAL A 2 -3.67 -20.41 -27.72
CA VAL A 2 -3.50 -19.70 -26.43
C VAL A 2 -4.90 -19.31 -25.94
N PRO A 3 -5.29 -19.62 -24.69
CA PRO A 3 -6.60 -19.23 -24.17
C PRO A 3 -6.69 -17.70 -24.08
N CYS A 4 -7.71 -17.12 -24.69
CA CYS A 4 -7.99 -15.70 -24.59
C CYS A 4 -8.71 -15.45 -23.26
N LEU A 5 -8.09 -14.68 -22.37
CA LEU A 5 -8.73 -14.25 -21.13
C LEU A 5 -9.65 -13.09 -21.50
N GLU A 6 -10.92 -13.36 -21.80
CA GLU A 6 -11.99 -12.35 -21.77
C GLU A 6 -12.18 -11.88 -20.32
N ALA A 7 -11.25 -11.08 -19.82
CA ALA A 7 -11.38 -10.39 -18.56
C ALA A 7 -12.13 -9.07 -18.84
N GLU A 8 -13.36 -8.97 -18.35
CA GLU A 8 -14.05 -7.69 -18.18
C GLU A 8 -13.06 -6.65 -17.66
N ARG A 9 -13.05 -5.46 -18.27
CA ARG A 9 -12.03 -4.43 -18.07
C ARG A 9 -11.96 -4.03 -16.60
N LYS A 10 -11.11 -4.69 -15.83
CA LYS A 10 -10.82 -4.38 -14.42
C LYS A 10 -10.51 -2.89 -14.34
N THR A 11 -11.25 -2.18 -13.50
CA THR A 11 -11.04 -0.78 -13.17
C THR A 11 -9.54 -0.53 -13.02
N ARG A 12 -9.05 0.54 -13.65
CA ARG A 12 -7.61 0.83 -13.73
C ARG A 12 -7.05 0.86 -12.31
N LEU A 13 -6.20 -0.11 -11.95
CA LEU A 13 -5.58 -0.14 -10.63
C LEU A 13 -4.80 1.16 -10.44
N ALA A 14 -4.94 1.78 -9.27
CA ALA A 14 -4.14 2.94 -8.92
C ALA A 14 -2.66 2.53 -8.89
N THR A 15 -1.90 2.92 -9.91
CA THR A 15 -0.45 2.73 -9.93
C THR A 15 0.16 3.66 -8.90
N ILE A 16 0.98 3.13 -8.01
CA ILE A 16 1.81 3.96 -7.13
C ILE A 16 2.82 4.67 -8.05
N PRO A 17 2.71 5.99 -8.24
CA PRO A 17 3.64 6.67 -9.14
C PRO A 17 5.05 6.59 -8.55
N GLY A 18 6.08 6.61 -9.39
CA GLY A 18 7.50 6.81 -9.02
C GLY A 18 8.35 5.57 -8.85
N LEU A 19 9.62 5.79 -8.50
CA LEU A 19 10.63 4.74 -8.28
C LEU A 19 10.73 4.41 -6.79
N VAL A 20 10.92 3.13 -6.47
CA VAL A 20 11.28 2.71 -5.10
C VAL A 20 12.65 3.32 -4.79
N PRO A 21 12.80 4.11 -3.70
CA PRO A 21 14.09 4.68 -3.33
C PRO A 21 15.10 3.57 -3.05
N GLY A 22 16.39 3.86 -3.21
CA GLY A 22 17.44 2.89 -2.89
C GLY A 22 17.37 2.46 -1.42
N LEU A 23 17.87 1.27 -1.08
CA LEU A 23 17.84 0.76 0.30
C LEU A 23 18.51 1.71 1.30
N ALA A 24 19.49 2.51 0.87
CA ALA A 24 20.18 3.49 1.68
C ALA A 24 19.35 4.75 2.00
N GLU A 25 18.32 5.04 1.21
CA GLU A 25 17.45 6.22 1.36
C GLU A 25 16.08 5.85 1.93
N MET A 26 15.95 4.64 2.51
CA MET A 26 14.71 4.22 3.13
C MET A 26 14.40 5.11 4.34
N PRO A 27 13.18 5.70 4.40
CA PRO A 27 12.78 6.49 5.55
C PRO A 27 12.73 5.62 6.81
N ALA A 28 13.12 6.17 7.96
CA ALA A 28 13.15 5.47 9.26
C ALA A 28 11.75 4.99 9.73
N GLY A 29 10.69 5.55 9.17
CA GLY A 29 9.29 5.20 9.47
C GLY A 29 8.66 4.26 8.45
N CYS A 30 7.51 4.68 7.92
CA CYS A 30 6.80 3.93 6.90
C CYS A 30 7.56 3.97 5.57
N ARG A 31 7.93 2.81 5.02
CA ARG A 31 8.62 2.67 3.72
C ARG A 31 7.89 3.32 2.55
N PHE A 32 6.58 3.45 2.66
CA PHE A 32 5.73 4.03 1.63
C PHE A 32 5.49 5.53 1.83
N ALA A 33 6.00 6.15 2.90
CA ALA A 33 5.70 7.56 3.22
C ALA A 33 6.02 8.54 2.07
N ASN A 34 7.04 8.26 1.27
CA ASN A 34 7.44 9.10 0.13
C ASN A 34 6.57 8.92 -1.12
N ARG A 35 5.85 7.81 -1.26
CA ARG A 35 5.03 7.47 -2.45
C ARG A 35 3.54 7.27 -2.15
N CYS A 36 3.15 7.23 -0.88
CA CYS A 36 1.78 6.97 -0.44
C CYS A 36 0.92 8.22 -0.59
N SER A 37 -0.17 8.13 -1.35
CA SER A 37 -1.16 9.22 -1.50
C SER A 37 -1.88 9.57 -0.19
N PHE A 38 -1.80 8.71 0.82
CA PHE A 38 -2.41 8.89 2.14
C PHE A 38 -1.39 9.19 3.25
N ALA A 39 -0.13 9.51 2.89
CA ALA A 39 0.93 9.79 3.84
C ALA A 39 0.57 10.97 4.75
N THR A 40 0.85 10.82 6.04
CA THR A 40 0.65 11.85 7.07
C THR A 40 1.94 12.06 7.87
N PRO A 41 2.04 13.12 8.69
CA PRO A 41 3.22 13.32 9.56
C PRO A 41 3.51 12.13 10.48
N ALA A 42 2.48 11.36 10.86
CA ALA A 42 2.63 10.14 11.67
C ALA A 42 3.39 9.02 10.95
N CYS A 43 3.42 9.01 9.61
CA CYS A 43 4.16 8.03 8.81
C CYS A 43 5.68 8.14 8.95
N THR A 44 6.19 9.19 9.59
CA THR A 44 7.62 9.33 9.93
C THR A 44 8.07 8.35 11.02
N THR A 45 7.14 7.82 11.80
CA THR A 45 7.37 6.78 12.82
C THR A 45 6.78 5.45 12.34
N PRO A 46 7.45 4.30 12.59
CA PRO A 46 6.91 2.99 12.22
C PRO A 46 5.60 2.70 12.97
N PRO A 47 4.51 2.31 12.26
CA PRO A 47 3.27 1.87 12.91
C PRO A 47 3.46 0.52 13.61
N GLN A 48 2.67 0.30 14.66
CA GLN A 48 2.57 -1.02 15.28
C GLN A 48 1.81 -1.98 14.33
N PRO A 49 2.32 -3.21 14.13
CA PRO A 49 1.62 -4.21 13.33
C PRO A 49 0.33 -4.66 14.02
N GLU A 50 -0.77 -4.65 13.28
CA GLU A 50 -2.08 -5.06 13.74
C GLU A 50 -2.60 -6.24 12.91
N THR A 51 -3.10 -7.28 13.57
CA THR A 51 -3.65 -8.47 12.90
C THR A 51 -5.13 -8.24 12.58
N ILE A 52 -5.48 -8.26 11.29
CA ILE A 52 -6.84 -7.99 10.80
C ILE A 52 -7.64 -9.26 10.50
N ALA A 53 -6.95 -10.37 10.24
CA ALA A 53 -7.53 -11.70 10.04
C ALA A 53 -6.45 -12.77 10.32
N ALA A 54 -6.85 -14.04 10.43
CA ALA A 54 -5.90 -15.14 10.63
C ALA A 54 -4.84 -15.15 9.50
N GLY A 55 -3.58 -14.92 9.86
CA GLY A 55 -2.46 -14.82 8.92
C GLY A 55 -2.34 -13.50 8.14
N HIS A 56 -3.16 -12.49 8.46
CA HIS A 56 -3.11 -11.18 7.81
C HIS A 56 -2.78 -10.10 8.82
N THR A 57 -1.58 -9.53 8.70
CA THR A 57 -1.09 -8.44 9.55
C THR A 57 -0.83 -7.19 8.72
N VAL A 58 -1.15 -6.03 9.27
CA VAL A 58 -1.03 -4.72 8.62
C VAL A 58 -0.22 -3.77 9.50
N ALA A 59 0.75 -3.08 8.90
CA ALA A 59 1.56 -2.06 9.55
C ALA A 59 1.37 -0.72 8.83
N CYS A 60 0.16 -0.16 8.87
CA CYS A 60 -0.16 1.13 8.28
C CYS A 60 -1.03 1.94 9.25
N HIS A 61 -0.66 3.19 9.55
CA HIS A 61 -1.40 4.05 10.49
C HIS A 61 -2.87 4.29 10.08
N ARG A 62 -3.20 4.20 8.79
CA ARG A 62 -4.53 4.52 8.23
C ARG A 62 -5.17 3.36 7.49
N TRP A 63 -4.78 2.13 7.80
CA TRP A 63 -5.28 0.95 7.08
C TRP A 63 -6.81 0.84 7.12
N ARG A 64 -7.44 1.24 8.23
CA ARG A 64 -8.91 1.20 8.40
C ARG A 64 -9.64 2.12 7.42
N GLU A 65 -9.06 3.27 7.11
CA GLU A 65 -9.64 4.28 6.22
C GLU A 65 -9.41 3.95 4.75
N VAL A 66 -8.25 3.40 4.41
CA VAL A 66 -7.91 3.02 3.02
C VAL A 66 -8.62 1.73 2.61
N ASN A 67 -8.76 0.78 3.53
CA ASN A 67 -9.42 -0.50 3.27
C ASN A 67 -10.94 -0.35 3.04
N SER A 68 -11.57 0.68 3.62
CA SER A 68 -12.99 0.97 3.37
C SER A 68 -13.24 1.72 2.05
N ALA A 69 -12.24 2.45 1.54
CA ALA A 69 -12.33 3.20 0.28
C ALA A 69 -12.06 2.36 -0.99
N THR A 70 -11.60 1.11 -0.84
CA THR A 70 -11.20 0.23 -1.96
C THR A 70 -12.17 -0.95 -2.10
N ARG A 71 -13.44 -0.67 -2.40
CA ARG A 71 -14.37 -1.65 -2.97
C ARG A 71 -14.87 -1.17 -4.31
#